data_AF-A0A7L0NM07-F1
#
_entry.id   AF-A0A7L0NM07-F1
#
_cell.length_a   1.000
_cell.length_b   1.000
_cell.length_c   1.000
_cell.angle_alpha   90.00
_cell.angle_beta   90.00
_cell.angle_gamma   90.00
#
_symmetry.space_group_name_H-M   'P 1'
#
loop_
_entity.id
_entity.type
_entity.pdbx_description
1 polymer ?
#
loop_
_entity_poly.entity_id
_entity_poly.type
_entity_poly.pdbx_seq_one_letter_code
_entity_poly.pdbx_strand_id
1 'polypeptide(L)' 'VSGRPAPIITWSKQGVDLVSRAIIDTTDSYTLLIVDKVNRYDAGKYIIEAE' A
#
# COMPACT_ATOMS: atom_id res chain seq x y z
N VAL A 1 -12.66 0.65 6.09
CA VAL A 1 -12.87 -0.81 6.26
C VAL A 1 -12.74 -1.10 7.74
N SER A 2 -13.69 -1.82 8.36
CA SER A 2 -13.65 -2.11 9.80
C SER A 2 -14.07 -3.56 10.03
N GLY A 3 -13.28 -4.30 10.79
CA GLY A 3 -13.49 -5.72 11.12
C GLY A 3 -13.05 -6.03 12.55
N ARG A 4 -13.47 -7.19 13.07
CA ARG A 4 -12.95 -7.76 14.34
C ARG A 4 -12.59 -9.23 14.10
N PRO A 5 -11.31 -9.61 14.15
CA PRO A 5 -10.13 -8.77 14.41
C PRO A 5 -9.93 -7.68 13.35
N ALA A 6 -9.10 -6.67 13.64
CA ALA A 6 -8.81 -5.61 12.68
C ALA A 6 -8.29 -6.23 11.37
N PRO A 7 -8.80 -5.78 10.21
CA PRO A 7 -8.45 -6.39 8.94
C PRO A 7 -6.98 -6.14 8.63
N ILE A 8 -6.34 -7.10 7.99
CA ILE A 8 -4.95 -6.96 7.55
C ILE A 8 -4.96 -6.26 6.20
N ILE A 9 -4.30 -5.10 6.10
CA ILE A 9 -4.21 -4.33 4.87
C ILE A 9 -2.88 -4.61 4.17
N THR A 10 -2.95 -5.02 2.90
CA THR A 10 -1.78 -5.28 2.07
C THR A 10 -1.81 -4.44 0.80
N TRP A 11 -0.70 -3.78 0.50
CA TRP A 11 -0.48 -3.07 -0.76
C TRP A 11 0.40 -3.91 -1.70
N SER A 12 0.07 -3.96 -2.98
CA SER A 12 0.89 -4.62 -3.99
C SER A 12 0.93 -3.87 -5.32
N LYS A 13 2.04 -4.02 -6.04
CA LYS A 13 2.24 -3.57 -7.43
C LYS A 13 3.07 -4.61 -8.16
N GLN A 14 2.63 -5.01 -9.35
CA GLN A 14 3.31 -6.06 -10.10
C GLN A 14 4.77 -5.68 -10.38
N GLY A 15 5.69 -6.58 -10.01
CA GLY A 15 7.12 -6.42 -10.26
C GLY A 15 7.80 -5.32 -9.42
N VAL A 16 7.13 -4.80 -8.39
CA VAL A 16 7.71 -3.78 -7.50
C VAL A 16 7.58 -4.25 -6.06
N ASP A 17 8.71 -4.31 -5.36
CA ASP A 17 8.72 -4.43 -3.91
C ASP A 17 8.41 -3.07 -3.28
N LEU A 18 7.19 -2.92 -2.75
CA LEU A 18 6.74 -1.66 -2.19
C LEU A 18 7.36 -1.37 -0.81
N VAL A 19 7.88 -2.37 -0.10
CA VAL A 19 8.54 -2.18 1.20
C VAL A 19 9.84 -1.41 1.04
N SER A 20 10.58 -1.66 -0.05
CA SER A 20 11.79 -0.90 -0.38
C SER A 20 11.52 0.38 -1.17
N ARG A 21 10.39 0.46 -1.90
CA ARG A 21 10.10 1.58 -2.80
C ARG A 21 9.32 2.73 -2.16
N ALA A 22 8.49 2.45 -1.18
CA ALA A 22 7.51 3.39 -0.63
C ALA A 22 7.47 3.34 0.90
N ILE A 23 6.89 4.37 1.49
CA ILE A 23 6.49 4.36 2.91
C ILE A 23 5.02 3.95 2.94
N ILE A 24 4.70 2.93 3.74
CA ILE A 24 3.32 2.50 3.98
C ILE A 24 2.98 2.84 5.42
N ASP A 25 1.94 3.65 5.59
CA ASP A 25 1.40 4.05 6.90
C ASP A 25 -0.04 3.56 6.99
N THR A 26 -0.33 2.73 7.98
CA THR A 26 -1.65 2.14 8.18
C THR A 26 -2.11 2.41 9.61
N THR A 27 -3.29 2.99 9.71
CA THR A 27 -4.02 3.22 10.95
C THR A 27 -5.30 2.40 10.96
N ASP A 28 -6.03 2.42 12.07
CA ASP A 28 -7.33 1.74 12.21
C ASP A 28 -8.41 2.25 11.24
N SER A 29 -8.21 3.44 10.65
CA SER A 29 -9.23 4.13 9.84
C SER A 29 -8.83 4.35 8.38
N TYR A 30 -7.52 4.39 8.09
CA TYR A 30 -7.01 4.63 6.75
C TYR A 30 -5.63 3.98 6.54
N THR A 31 -5.24 3.85 5.27
CA THR A 31 -3.90 3.43 4.85
C THR A 31 -3.38 4.35 3.75
N LEU A 32 -2.10 4.67 3.80
CA LEU A 32 -1.40 5.55 2.88
C LEU A 32 -0.19 4.82 2.31
N LEU A 33 0.04 5.00 1.01
CA LEU A 33 1.28 4.62 0.33
C LEU A 33 1.91 5.88 -0.25
N ILE A 34 3.13 6.20 0.19
CA ILE A 34 3.83 7.42 -0.19
C ILE A 34 5.10 7.06 -0.96
N VAL A 35 5.19 7.58 -2.18
CA VAL A 35 6.37 7.48 -3.05
C VAL A 35 6.98 8.88 -3.17
N ASP A 36 8.08 9.14 -2.47
CA ASP A 36 8.68 10.49 -2.40
C ASP A 36 9.33 10.93 -3.73
N LYS A 37 10.34 10.19 -4.20
CA LYS A 37 11.06 10.49 -5.45
C LYS A 37 10.47 9.73 -6.64
N VAL A 38 9.31 10.17 -7.12
CA VAL A 38 8.57 9.52 -8.22
C VAL A 38 9.37 9.51 -9.54
N ASN A 39 9.28 8.41 -10.28
CA ASN A 39 9.77 8.28 -11.64
C ASN A 39 8.79 7.45 -12.50
N ARG A 40 9.12 7.25 -13.78
CA ARG A 40 8.24 6.58 -14.76
C ARG A 40 7.84 5.14 -14.37
N TYR A 41 8.63 4.46 -13.55
CA TYR A 41 8.39 3.07 -13.13
C TYR A 41 7.39 2.97 -11.99
N ASP A 42 7.02 4.09 -11.35
CA ASP A 42 6.00 4.11 -10.30
C ASP A 42 4.58 4.20 -10.88
N ALA A 43 4.45 4.58 -12.14
CA ALA A 43 3.17 4.53 -12.82
C ALA A 43 2.61 3.09 -12.88
N GLY A 44 1.28 2.98 -12.96
CA GLY A 44 0.58 1.72 -13.16
C GLY A 44 -0.40 1.39 -12.03
N LYS A 45 -0.82 0.12 -11.99
CA LYS A 45 -1.85 -0.36 -11.06
C LYS A 45 -1.23 -0.72 -9.71
N TYR A 46 -1.75 -0.09 -8.66
CA TYR A 46 -1.58 -0.51 -7.28
C TYR A 46 -2.85 -1.23 -6.83
N ILE A 47 -2.69 -2.28 -6.04
CA ILE A 47 -3.79 -3.08 -5.49
C ILE A 47 -3.73 -2.96 -3.97
N ILE A 48 -4.90 -2.80 -3.36
CA ILE A 48 -5.08 -2.79 -1.91
C ILE A 48 -6.08 -3.91 -1.60
N GLU A 49 -5.68 -4.81 -0.72
CA GLU A 49 -6.51 -5.93 -0.25
C GLU A 49 -6.65 -5.84 1.26
N ALA A 50 -7.85 -6.17 1.75
CA ALA A 50 -8.18 -6.23 3.16
C ALA A 50 -8.75 -7.63 3.46
N GLU A 51 -8.08 -8.36 4.35
CA GLU A 51 -8.51 -9.68 4.85
C GLU A 51 -9.12 -9.59 6.24
#